data_AF-A0A1J6IRT3-F1
#
_entry.id   AF-A0A1J6IRT3-F1
#
_cell.length_a   1.000
_cell.length_b   1.000
_cell.length_c   1.000
_cell.angle_alpha   90.00
_cell.angle_beta   90.00
_cell.angle_gamma   90.00
#
_symmetry.space_group_name_H-M   'P 1'
#
loop_
_entity.id
_entity.type
_entity.pdbx_description
1 polymer ?
#
loop_
_entity_poly.entity_id
_entity_poly.type
_entity_poly.pdbx_seq_one_letter_code
_entity_poly.pdbx_strand_id
1 'polypeptide(L)' 'CTGPTNPVPHPCTGKSIVVKIVDHCPGCGGTLDLSKEAFSTIANPVAGVIKIDYVQ' A
#
# COMPACT_ATOMS: atom_id res chain seq x y z
N CYS A 1 -4.04 5.20 2.02
CA CYS A 1 -3.14 4.92 3.15
C CYS A 1 -3.73 5.58 4.39
N THR A 2 -3.96 4.81 5.46
CA THR A 2 -4.58 5.30 6.71
C THR A 2 -3.61 5.31 7.90
N GLY A 3 -2.44 4.67 7.76
CA GLY A 3 -1.39 4.76 8.78
C GLY A 3 -0.29 3.70 8.68
N PRO A 4 0.70 3.77 9.58
CA PRO A 4 1.82 2.82 9.65
C PRO A 4 1.40 1.46 10.21
N THR A 5 2.22 0.44 9.92
CA THR A 5 2.30 -0.83 10.68
C THR A 5 3.62 -0.97 11.45
N ASN A 6 4.57 -0.06 11.25
CA ASN A 6 5.89 -0.04 11.88
C ASN A 6 6.30 1.41 12.25
N PRO A 7 7.44 1.62 12.95
CA PRO A 7 7.86 2.94 13.43
C PRO A 7 8.32 3.95 12.36
N VAL A 8 8.09 3.70 11.06
CA VAL A 8 8.49 4.65 10.00
C VAL A 8 7.63 5.93 10.12
N PRO A 9 8.27 7.12 10.25
CA PRO A 9 7.54 8.37 10.37
C PRO A 9 6.89 8.74 9.04
N HIS A 10 5.67 9.31 9.12
CA HIS A 10 4.90 9.81 7.98
C HIS A 10 4.83 8.83 6.79
N PRO A 11 4.28 7.62 6.97
CA PRO A 11 4.29 6.59 5.93
C PRO A 11 3.34 6.92 4.78
N CYS A 12 2.33 7.77 4.97
CA CYS A 12 1.32 8.08 3.96
C CYS A 12 1.61 9.40 3.25
N THR A 13 1.41 9.44 1.94
CA THR A 13 1.52 10.68 1.14
C THR A 13 0.23 11.52 1.14
N GLY A 14 -0.87 10.96 1.65
CA GLY A 14 -2.21 11.57 1.58
C GLY A 14 -2.90 11.40 0.22
N LYS A 15 -2.27 10.71 -0.74
CA LYS A 15 -2.85 10.44 -2.06
C LYS A 15 -3.66 9.15 -2.08
N SER A 16 -4.60 9.08 -3.01
CA SER A 16 -5.32 7.86 -3.39
C SER A 16 -5.15 7.61 -4.87
N ILE A 17 -5.17 6.33 -5.26
CA ILE A 17 -5.01 5.88 -6.64
C ILE A 17 -6.05 4.80 -6.96
N VAL A 18 -6.34 4.65 -8.25
CA VAL A 18 -7.07 3.50 -8.77
C VAL A 18 -6.05 2.53 -9.36
N VAL A 19 -6.16 1.26 -9.00
CA VAL A 19 -5.30 0.18 -9.51
C VAL A 19 -6.17 -0.92 -10.11
N LYS A 20 -5.58 -1.72 -11.00
CA LYS A 20 -6.21 -2.90 -11.56
C LYS A 20 -5.66 -4.14 -10.86
N ILE A 21 -6.54 -5.00 -10.36
CA ILE A 21 -6.15 -6.32 -9.86
C ILE A 21 -5.82 -7.19 -11.08
N VAL A 22 -4.59 -7.69 -11.15
CA VAL A 22 -4.08 -8.44 -12.32
C VAL A 22 -3.62 -9.86 -12.00
N ASP A 23 -3.39 -10.17 -10.72
CA ASP A 23 -2.91 -11.48 -10.29
C ASP A 23 -3.43 -11.83 -8.90
N HIS A 24 -3.52 -13.12 -8.62
CA HIS A 24 -3.87 -13.67 -7.31
C HIS A 24 -2.63 -14.30 -6.68
N CYS A 25 -2.11 -13.67 -5.63
CA CYS A 25 -0.95 -14.15 -4.88
C CYS A 25 -1.34 -14.61 -3.47
N PRO A 26 -1.65 -15.90 -3.26
CA PRO A 26 -2.06 -16.43 -1.96
C PRO A 26 -0.96 -16.46 -0.89
N GLY A 27 0.30 -16.19 -1.27
CA GLY A 27 1.45 -16.13 -0.35
C GLY A 27 1.94 -14.72 -0.04
N CYS A 28 1.35 -13.68 -0.65
CA CYS A 28 1.78 -12.31 -0.44
C CYS A 28 1.28 -11.81 0.92
N GLY A 29 2.18 -11.15 1.68
CA GLY A 29 1.93 -10.72 3.06
C GLY A 29 1.07 -9.46 3.15
N GLY A 30 -0.20 -9.54 2.76
CA GLY A 30 -1.14 -8.41 2.85
C GLY A 30 -2.48 -8.66 2.13
N THR A 31 -3.39 -7.69 2.21
CA THR A 31 -4.67 -7.73 1.50
C THR A 31 -4.53 -7.44 0.01
N LEU A 32 -3.64 -6.51 -0.36
CA LEU A 32 -3.30 -6.16 -1.73
C LEU A 32 -1.78 -5.99 -1.84
N ASP A 33 -1.15 -6.73 -2.74
CA ASP A 33 0.26 -6.54 -3.08
C ASP A 33 0.36 -5.59 -4.27
N LEU A 34 0.74 -4.35 -3.98
CA LEU A 34 0.79 -3.28 -4.98
C LEU A 34 2.13 -3.28 -5.71
N SER A 35 2.11 -2.91 -6.99
CA SER A 35 3.36 -2.60 -7.69
C SER A 35 4.12 -1.50 -6.96
N LYS A 36 5.46 -1.51 -7.07
CA LYS A 36 6.32 -0.52 -6.42
C LYS A 36 5.91 0.92 -6.75
N GLU A 37 5.50 1.17 -7.99
CA GLU A 37 5.05 2.48 -8.47
C GLU A 37 3.74 2.92 -7.81
N ALA A 38 2.76 2.00 -7.74
CA ALA A 38 1.48 2.25 -7.08
C ALA A 38 1.67 2.50 -5.58
N PHE A 39 2.47 1.67 -4.91
CA PHE A 39 2.79 1.82 -3.50
C PHE A 39 3.47 3.17 -3.22
N SER A 40 4.51 3.52 -3.99
CA SER A 40 5.27 4.78 -3.83
C SER A 40 4.41 6.02 -4.01
N THR A 41 3.28 5.92 -4.73
CA THR A 41 2.36 7.03 -4.93
C THR A 41 1.56 7.34 -3.66
N ILE A 42 1.14 6.31 -2.92
CA ILE A 42 0.29 6.45 -1.72
C ILE A 42 1.07 6.41 -0.40
N ALA A 43 2.30 5.88 -0.41
CA ALA A 43 3.11 5.71 0.80
C ALA A 43 4.63 5.68 0.55
N ASN A 44 5.38 5.89 1.63
CA ASN A 44 6.83 5.75 1.67
C ASN A 44 7.23 4.27 1.49
N PRO A 45 7.98 3.89 0.43
CA PRO A 45 8.38 2.51 0.17
C PRO A 45 9.16 1.85 1.31
N VAL A 46 9.86 2.64 2.15
CA VAL A 46 10.59 2.13 3.32
C VAL A 46 9.65 1.55 4.38
N ALA A 47 8.40 2.03 4.45
CA ALA A 47 7.41 1.45 5.34
C ALA A 47 7.10 -0.02 5.01
N GLY A 48 7.20 -0.41 3.73
CA GLY A 48 6.98 -1.76 3.22
C GLY A 48 5.51 -2.22 3.28
N VAL A 49 4.89 -2.13 4.45
CA VAL A 49 3.48 -2.46 4.70
C VAL A 49 2.79 -1.25 5.33
N ILE A 50 1.58 -0.97 4.89
CA ILE A 50 0.76 0.14 5.40
C ILE A 50 -0.69 -0.31 5.60
N LYS A 51 -1.43 0.42 6.44
CA LYS A 51 -2.89 0.29 6.50
C LYS A 51 -3.52 1.10 5.36
N ILE A 52 -4.57 0.55 4.75
CA ILE A 52 -5.32 1.21 3.68
C ILE A 52 -6.81 1.02 3.91
N ASP A 53 -7.58 2.00 3.45
CA ASP A 53 -8.99 1.81 3.12
C ASP A 53 -9.08 1.82 1.59
N TYR A 54 -9.94 0.96 1.04
CA TYR A 54 -10.19 0.89 -0.39
C TYR A 54 -11.63 0.50 -0.67
N VAL A 55 -12.07 0.79 -1.89
CA VAL A 55 -13.35 0.36 -2.45
C VAL A 55 -13.04 -0.49 -3.67
N GLN A 56 -13.76 -1.60 -3.83
CA GLN A 56 -13.63 -2.53 -4.95
C GLN A 56 -14.80 -2.40 -5.91
#